data_AF-A0AAU1JCX6-F1
#
_entry.id   AF-A0AAU1JCX6-F1
#
_cell.length_a   1.000
_cell.length_b   1.000
_cell.length_c   1.000
_cell.angle_alpha   90.00
_cell.angle_beta   90.00
_cell.angle_gamma   90.00
#
_symmetry.space_group_name_H-M   'P 1'
#
loop_
_entity.id
_entity.type
_entity.pdbx_description
1 polymer ?
#
loop_
_entity_poly.entity_id
_entity_poly.type
_entity_poly.pdbx_seq_one_letter_code
_entity_poly.pdbx_strand_id
1 'polypeptide(L)'
;MAALGWLTPRRRSATARSVLAGEASAEAARKSSQDAQDIQDALAAEDAAEEPEFPVLGDDRAAAFFDLDNTVMQGASIFHFGRGLYKRKFFETRDLARFAWQQAWFRLAGFEDPEHMQEARDSALSIVKGHRVAELQSIGEEIYDEYMAERIWPGTRALAEAHLAAGQKVWLVTAAPVEIANVIARRLGLTGALGTVAESVDGVYTGKLVGEPLHGPAKAEAVRALAAAEGLDLSRCAAYSDSHNDIPMLSLVGHPYAINPDSKLRKHARELDWRLRDYRTARKAAKVGIPAAAGVGAVAGGTAAAIALHRRRR
;
A
#
# COMPACT_ATOMS: atom_id res chain seq x y z
N MET A 1 -46.21 -63.67 -41.14
CA MET A 1 -44.75 -63.51 -41.34
C MET A 1 -44.19 -62.70 -40.19
N ALA A 2 -43.16 -63.25 -39.53
CA ALA A 2 -42.16 -62.68 -38.62
C ALA A 2 -42.54 -61.50 -37.70
N ALA A 3 -42.53 -61.75 -36.40
CA ALA A 3 -42.39 -60.72 -35.38
C ALA A 3 -41.40 -61.19 -34.29
N LEU A 4 -40.50 -60.26 -33.93
CA LEU A 4 -39.66 -60.17 -32.75
C LEU A 4 -38.39 -61.05 -32.62
N GLY A 5 -37.30 -60.34 -32.32
CA GLY A 5 -36.59 -60.66 -31.08
C GLY A 5 -35.12 -60.32 -31.07
N TRP A 6 -34.73 -59.08 -30.78
CA TRP A 6 -33.39 -58.79 -30.28
C TRP A 6 -33.38 -57.76 -29.14
N LEU A 7 -32.65 -58.14 -28.08
CA LEU A 7 -31.97 -57.35 -27.03
C LEU A 7 -32.75 -56.93 -25.77
N THR A 8 -32.69 -57.78 -24.74
CA THR A 8 -32.70 -57.34 -23.33
C THR A 8 -31.35 -57.68 -22.66
N PRO A 9 -30.65 -56.74 -22.02
CA PRO A 9 -29.41 -57.03 -21.29
C PRO A 9 -29.71 -57.73 -19.96
N ARG A 10 -28.97 -58.82 -19.68
CA ARG A 10 -29.08 -59.60 -18.45
C ARG A 10 -28.38 -58.85 -17.30
N ARG A 11 -29.12 -58.31 -16.33
CA ARG A 11 -28.55 -57.74 -15.09
C ARG A 11 -27.88 -58.85 -14.28
N ARG A 12 -26.57 -58.78 -14.07
CA ARG A 12 -25.85 -59.64 -13.11
C ARG A 12 -26.09 -59.10 -11.69
N SER A 13 -26.44 -59.99 -10.75
CA SER A 13 -26.57 -59.65 -9.33
C SER A 13 -25.19 -59.43 -8.70
N ALA A 14 -25.10 -58.49 -7.76
CA ALA A 14 -23.88 -58.21 -7.00
C ALA A 14 -23.43 -59.47 -6.22
N THR A 15 -22.12 -59.72 -6.18
CA THR A 15 -21.52 -60.80 -5.39
C THR A 15 -21.16 -60.30 -4.00
N ALA A 16 -21.06 -61.19 -3.00
CA ALA A 16 -20.67 -60.81 -1.63
C ALA A 16 -19.36 -60.02 -1.57
N ARG A 17 -18.38 -60.33 -2.45
CA ARG A 17 -17.13 -59.55 -2.57
C ARG A 17 -17.35 -58.13 -3.10
N SER A 18 -18.28 -57.92 -4.02
CA SER A 18 -18.59 -56.57 -4.53
C SER A 18 -19.33 -55.70 -3.51
N VAL A 19 -20.11 -56.32 -2.61
CA VAL A 19 -20.76 -55.63 -1.49
C VAL A 19 -19.72 -55.17 -0.47
N LEU A 20 -18.83 -56.08 -0.03
CA LEU A 20 -17.75 -55.76 0.91
C LEU A 20 -16.80 -54.67 0.37
N ALA A 21 -16.47 -54.70 -0.92
CA ALA A 21 -15.65 -53.65 -1.55
C ALA A 21 -16.36 -52.28 -1.56
N GLY A 22 -17.68 -52.27 -1.74
CA GLY A 22 -18.51 -51.07 -1.67
C GLY A 22 -18.60 -50.49 -0.26
N GLU A 23 -18.78 -51.35 0.75
CA GLU A 23 -18.81 -50.95 2.17
C GLU A 23 -17.47 -50.37 2.62
N ALA A 24 -16.35 -51.01 2.26
CA ALA A 24 -15.02 -50.51 2.58
C ALA A 24 -14.71 -49.16 1.90
N SER A 25 -15.17 -48.94 0.66
CA SER A 25 -15.04 -47.62 0.00
C SER A 25 -15.91 -46.56 0.66
N ALA A 26 -17.13 -46.89 1.09
CA ALA A 26 -18.01 -45.96 1.77
C ALA A 26 -17.45 -45.54 3.14
N GLU A 27 -16.82 -46.45 3.87
CA GLU A 27 -16.18 -46.15 5.15
C GLU A 27 -14.91 -45.32 5.00
N ALA A 28 -14.08 -45.60 3.98
CA ALA A 28 -12.93 -44.75 3.65
C ALA A 28 -13.35 -43.32 3.26
N ALA A 29 -14.45 -43.17 2.51
CA ALA A 29 -14.99 -41.85 2.14
C ALA A 29 -15.53 -41.07 3.35
N ARG A 30 -16.20 -41.74 4.29
CA ARG A 30 -16.65 -41.13 5.55
C ARG A 30 -15.47 -40.67 6.40
N LYS A 31 -14.45 -41.51 6.55
CA LYS A 31 -13.24 -41.15 7.31
C LYS A 31 -12.52 -39.95 6.70
N SER A 32 -12.37 -39.92 5.37
CA SER A 32 -11.79 -38.76 4.67
C SER A 32 -12.64 -37.49 4.80
N SER A 33 -13.96 -37.60 4.93
CA SER A 33 -14.84 -36.44 5.14
C SER A 33 -14.76 -35.95 6.58
N GLN A 34 -14.69 -36.86 7.55
CA GLN A 34 -14.50 -36.55 8.97
C GLN A 34 -13.14 -35.87 9.20
N ASP A 35 -12.06 -36.43 8.64
CA ASP A 35 -10.72 -35.85 8.73
C ASP A 35 -10.67 -34.45 8.10
N ALA A 36 -11.41 -34.22 7.00
CA ALA A 36 -11.52 -32.90 6.38
C ALA A 36 -12.33 -31.92 7.23
N GLN A 37 -13.40 -32.38 7.88
CA GLN A 37 -14.22 -31.59 8.79
C GLN A 37 -13.43 -31.18 10.04
N ASP A 38 -12.69 -32.12 10.64
CA ASP A 38 -11.89 -31.89 11.84
C ASP A 38 -10.73 -30.91 11.57
N ILE A 39 -10.12 -30.96 10.38
CA ILE A 39 -9.13 -29.96 9.93
C ILE A 39 -9.79 -28.59 9.76
N GLN A 40 -11.01 -28.54 9.22
CA GLN A 40 -11.72 -27.29 8.96
C GLN A 40 -12.19 -26.63 10.26
N ASP A 41 -12.61 -27.43 11.25
CA ASP A 41 -12.97 -26.97 12.59
C ASP A 41 -11.74 -26.53 13.41
N ALA A 42 -10.59 -27.21 13.24
CA ALA A 42 -9.33 -26.78 13.84
C ALA A 42 -8.82 -25.44 13.27
N LEU A 43 -8.92 -25.25 11.95
CA LEU A 43 -8.61 -23.99 11.28
C LEU A 43 -9.56 -22.86 11.70
N ALA A 44 -10.84 -23.15 11.89
CA ALA A 44 -11.84 -22.18 12.38
C ALA A 44 -11.64 -21.81 13.86
N ALA A 45 -11.09 -22.72 14.68
CA ALA A 45 -10.78 -22.48 16.08
C ALA A 45 -9.50 -21.65 16.28
N GLU A 46 -8.51 -21.75 15.38
CA GLU A 46 -7.33 -20.89 15.40
C GLU A 46 -7.64 -19.44 14.97
N ASP A 47 -8.61 -19.24 14.07
CA ASP A 47 -9.08 -17.90 13.65
C ASP A 47 -9.95 -17.18 14.71
N ALA A 48 -10.32 -17.84 15.82
CA ALA A 48 -11.28 -17.33 16.81
C ALA A 48 -10.65 -16.65 18.04
N ALA A 49 -9.33 -16.52 18.11
CA ALA A 49 -8.69 -15.61 19.06
C ALA A 49 -8.87 -14.18 18.55
N GLU A 50 -10.05 -13.58 18.80
CA GLU A 50 -10.35 -12.19 18.42
C GLU A 50 -9.30 -11.25 19.03
N GLU A 51 -8.34 -10.82 18.22
CA GLU A 51 -7.52 -9.65 18.54
C GLU A 51 -8.48 -8.48 18.83
N PRO A 52 -8.27 -7.72 19.91
CA PRO A 52 -9.10 -6.56 20.20
C PRO A 52 -9.11 -5.63 18.98
N GLU A 53 -10.29 -5.15 18.60
CA GLU A 53 -10.47 -4.24 17.47
C GLU A 53 -9.60 -2.99 17.68
N PHE A 54 -8.49 -2.91 16.94
CA PHE A 54 -7.56 -1.79 16.99
C PHE A 54 -7.90 -0.85 15.84
N PRO A 55 -8.08 0.47 16.09
CA PRO A 55 -7.69 1.23 17.28
C PRO A 55 -8.64 1.16 18.48
N VAL A 56 -8.08 1.22 19.69
CA VAL A 56 -8.83 1.30 20.96
C VAL A 56 -9.44 2.68 21.13
N LEU A 57 -10.76 2.73 21.34
CA LEU A 57 -11.55 3.96 21.45
C LEU A 57 -11.24 4.71 22.75
N GLY A 58 -10.94 6.01 22.64
CA GLY A 58 -10.71 6.92 23.77
C GLY A 58 -9.30 6.85 24.37
N ASP A 59 -8.36 6.17 23.71
CA ASP A 59 -6.97 6.07 24.15
C ASP A 59 -6.17 7.32 23.73
N ASP A 60 -6.14 8.33 24.59
CA ASP A 60 -5.42 9.58 24.36
C ASP A 60 -3.88 9.46 24.44
N ARG A 61 -3.37 8.30 24.89
CA ARG A 61 -1.95 7.96 24.93
C ARG A 61 -1.50 7.15 23.72
N ALA A 62 -2.41 6.77 22.83
CA ALA A 62 -2.10 6.11 21.57
C ALA A 62 -2.11 7.09 20.39
N ALA A 63 -1.31 6.76 19.37
CA ALA A 63 -1.26 7.47 18.12
C ALA A 63 -0.96 6.52 16.96
N ALA A 64 -1.15 7.01 15.73
CA ALA A 64 -0.81 6.32 14.51
C ALA A 64 0.18 7.11 13.67
N PHE A 65 1.27 6.46 13.27
CA PHE A 65 2.34 7.04 12.45
C PHE A 65 2.30 6.44 11.05
N PHE A 66 2.05 7.26 10.04
CA PHE A 66 1.94 6.81 8.65
C PHE A 66 3.11 7.30 7.83
N ASP A 67 3.85 6.39 7.21
CA ASP A 67 4.66 6.76 6.05
C ASP A 67 3.76 7.27 4.91
N LEU A 68 4.35 8.08 4.02
CA LEU A 68 3.60 8.73 2.94
C LEU A 68 3.67 7.97 1.62
N ASP A 69 4.88 7.81 1.08
CA ASP A 69 5.08 7.39 -0.30
C ASP A 69 4.84 5.89 -0.42
N ASN A 70 4.02 5.46 -1.39
CA ASN A 70 3.50 4.08 -1.54
C ASN A 70 2.66 3.51 -0.36
N THR A 71 2.70 4.14 0.81
CA THR A 71 1.92 3.80 2.00
C THR A 71 0.56 4.49 2.01
N VAL A 72 0.53 5.82 2.16
CA VAL A 72 -0.69 6.64 2.10
C VAL A 72 -1.02 7.04 0.67
N MET A 73 0.00 7.37 -0.12
CA MET A 73 -0.12 7.81 -1.51
C MET A 73 0.46 6.77 -2.48
N GLN A 74 -0.06 6.71 -3.70
CA GLN A 74 0.52 5.93 -4.79
C GLN A 74 1.72 6.66 -5.41
N GLY A 75 2.89 6.05 -5.34
CA GLY A 75 4.12 6.62 -5.88
C GLY A 75 4.76 7.64 -4.94
N ALA A 76 5.85 8.26 -5.42
CA ALA A 76 6.62 9.23 -4.65
C ALA A 76 6.00 10.64 -4.76
N SER A 77 5.63 11.21 -3.62
CA SER A 77 5.11 12.57 -3.49
C SER A 77 6.09 13.61 -4.05
N ILE A 78 7.39 13.46 -3.80
CA ILE A 78 8.42 14.37 -4.34
C ILE A 78 8.45 14.40 -5.87
N PHE A 79 8.16 13.27 -6.54
CA PHE A 79 8.07 13.22 -7.99
C PHE A 79 6.87 14.02 -8.51
N HIS A 80 5.71 13.87 -7.88
CA HIS A 80 4.51 14.63 -8.22
C HIS A 80 4.70 16.12 -7.96
N PHE A 81 5.40 16.45 -6.88
CA PHE A 81 5.77 17.81 -6.54
C PHE A 81 6.71 18.43 -7.58
N GLY A 82 7.83 17.78 -7.89
CA GLY A 82 8.76 18.25 -8.92
C GLY A 82 8.09 18.42 -10.28
N ARG A 83 7.18 17.52 -10.66
CA ARG A 83 6.38 17.65 -11.89
C ARG A 83 5.49 18.90 -11.85
N GLY A 84 4.84 19.19 -10.72
CA GLY A 84 4.00 20.37 -10.56
C GLY A 84 4.80 21.67 -10.63
N LEU A 85 5.96 21.72 -9.97
CA LEU A 85 6.92 22.84 -10.05
C LEU A 85 7.38 23.07 -11.49
N TYR A 86 7.66 22.00 -12.23
CA TYR A 86 8.12 22.08 -13.62
C TYR A 86 7.07 22.71 -14.53
N LYS A 87 5.80 22.30 -14.37
CA LYS A 87 4.68 22.85 -15.14
C LYS A 87 4.44 24.33 -14.87
N ARG A 88 4.77 24.81 -13.67
CA ARG A 88 4.67 26.21 -13.27
C ARG A 88 5.90 27.04 -13.64
N LYS A 89 6.88 26.46 -14.34
CA LYS A 89 8.17 27.10 -14.67
C LYS A 89 8.87 27.68 -13.44
N PHE A 90 8.69 27.00 -12.30
CA PHE A 90 9.30 27.41 -11.03
C PHE A 90 10.83 27.37 -11.09
N PHE A 91 11.38 26.51 -11.94
CA PHE A 91 12.80 26.44 -12.23
C PHE A 91 13.23 27.56 -13.19
N GLU A 92 14.26 28.33 -12.84
CA GLU A 92 14.86 29.22 -13.83
C GLU A 92 15.61 28.43 -14.91
N THR A 93 15.62 28.92 -16.15
CA THR A 93 16.27 28.25 -17.29
C THR A 93 17.77 28.02 -17.04
N ARG A 94 18.40 28.87 -16.23
CA ARG A 94 19.81 28.77 -15.83
C ARG A 94 20.07 27.62 -14.84
N ASP A 95 19.08 27.26 -14.00
CA ASP A 95 19.21 26.15 -13.07
C ASP A 95 19.12 24.83 -13.83
N LEU A 96 18.12 24.68 -14.71
CA LEU A 96 18.00 23.55 -15.62
C LEU A 96 19.25 23.33 -16.48
N ALA A 97 19.85 24.41 -16.99
CA ALA A 97 21.08 24.34 -17.77
C ALA A 97 22.29 23.88 -16.93
N ARG A 98 22.41 24.36 -15.68
CA ARG A 98 23.45 23.93 -14.73
C ARG A 98 23.31 22.45 -14.38
N PHE A 99 22.08 22.01 -14.11
CA PHE A 99 21.74 20.62 -13.87
C PHE A 99 22.09 19.72 -15.05
N ALA A 100 21.66 20.09 -16.27
CA ALA A 100 21.98 19.36 -17.48
C ALA A 100 23.50 19.26 -17.70
N TRP A 101 24.23 20.32 -17.36
CA TRP A 101 25.68 20.32 -17.49
C TRP A 101 26.37 19.44 -16.43
N GLN A 102 25.96 19.55 -15.16
CA GLN A 102 26.43 18.65 -14.09
C GLN A 102 26.14 17.19 -14.45
N GLN A 103 24.92 16.86 -14.88
CA GLN A 103 24.54 15.49 -15.22
C GLN A 103 25.30 14.93 -16.44
N ALA A 104 25.62 15.77 -17.42
CA ALA A 104 26.47 15.40 -18.55
C ALA A 104 27.93 15.18 -18.11
N TRP A 105 28.45 16.05 -17.24
CA TRP A 105 29.76 15.89 -16.63
C TRP A 105 29.86 14.62 -15.79
N PHE A 106 28.87 14.31 -14.95
CA PHE A 106 28.83 13.07 -14.17
C PHE A 106 28.79 11.80 -15.02
N ARG A 107 28.01 11.81 -16.12
CA ARG A 107 28.01 10.71 -17.09
C ARG A 107 29.34 10.53 -17.81
N LEU A 108 30.11 11.60 -17.96
CA LEU A 108 31.46 11.57 -18.54
C LEU A 108 32.54 11.20 -17.50
N ALA A 109 32.34 11.57 -16.23
CA ALA A 109 33.31 11.39 -15.15
C ALA A 109 33.22 10.03 -14.44
N GLY A 110 32.08 9.33 -14.53
CA GLY A 110 32.00 7.89 -14.24
C GLY A 110 32.40 7.46 -12.83
N PHE A 111 31.74 8.01 -11.80
CA PHE A 111 31.86 7.50 -10.43
C PHE A 111 30.50 7.00 -9.94
N GLU A 112 30.49 5.90 -9.19
CA GLU A 112 29.38 5.45 -8.35
C GLU A 112 29.94 5.41 -6.92
N ASP A 113 29.62 6.43 -6.13
CA ASP A 113 30.14 6.63 -4.76
C ASP A 113 29.05 7.27 -3.87
N PRO A 114 29.06 7.10 -2.54
CA PRO A 114 28.09 7.70 -1.60
C PRO A 114 27.98 9.24 -1.67
N GLU A 115 28.99 9.92 -2.22
CA GLU A 115 28.94 11.35 -2.56
C GLU A 115 27.75 11.68 -3.48
N HIS A 116 27.30 10.75 -4.33
CA HIS A 116 26.15 10.96 -5.21
C HIS A 116 24.84 11.21 -4.47
N MET A 117 24.68 10.65 -3.27
CA MET A 117 23.46 10.89 -2.48
C MET A 117 23.48 12.29 -1.88
N GLN A 118 24.64 12.77 -1.42
CA GLN A 118 24.79 14.15 -0.94
C GLN A 118 24.67 15.16 -2.08
N GLU A 119 25.32 14.91 -3.22
CA GLU A 119 25.22 15.75 -4.40
C GLU A 119 23.80 15.79 -4.96
N ALA A 120 23.08 14.66 -5.01
CA ALA A 120 21.68 14.64 -5.42
C ALA A 120 20.77 15.43 -4.46
N ARG A 121 21.04 15.37 -3.15
CA ARG A 121 20.35 16.17 -2.11
C ARG A 121 20.63 17.65 -2.28
N ASP A 122 21.90 18.05 -2.39
CA ASP A 122 22.32 19.44 -2.57
C ASP A 122 21.77 20.03 -3.87
N SER A 123 21.79 19.23 -4.94
CA SER A 123 21.18 19.61 -6.20
C SER A 123 19.67 19.81 -6.02
N ALA A 124 18.98 18.87 -5.38
CA ALA A 124 17.54 18.99 -5.11
C ALA A 124 17.19 20.25 -4.29
N LEU A 125 18.01 20.61 -3.31
CA LEU A 125 17.81 21.78 -2.45
C LEU A 125 18.20 23.10 -3.13
N SER A 126 19.13 23.05 -4.09
CA SER A 126 19.50 24.23 -4.87
C SER A 126 18.32 24.79 -5.68
N ILE A 127 17.33 23.96 -6.00
CA ILE A 127 16.09 24.35 -6.71
C ILE A 127 15.27 25.35 -5.89
N VAL A 128 15.19 25.14 -4.58
CA VAL A 128 14.36 25.99 -3.71
C VAL A 128 15.13 27.15 -3.11
N LYS A 129 16.47 27.16 -3.25
CA LYS A 129 17.34 28.21 -2.71
C LYS A 129 16.93 29.58 -3.24
N GLY A 130 16.75 30.54 -2.32
CA GLY A 130 16.35 31.91 -2.64
C GLY A 130 14.84 32.10 -2.86
N HIS A 131 14.05 31.04 -2.90
CA HIS A 131 12.60 31.14 -2.92
C HIS A 131 12.02 31.32 -1.53
N ARG A 132 10.86 31.99 -1.46
CA ARG A 132 10.13 32.14 -0.19
C ARG A 132 9.44 30.83 0.18
N VAL A 133 9.51 30.48 1.46
CA VAL A 133 8.79 29.32 2.02
C VAL A 133 7.30 29.41 1.73
N ALA A 134 6.71 30.60 1.91
CA ALA A 134 5.28 30.83 1.65
C ALA A 134 4.87 30.61 0.19
N GLU A 135 5.76 30.90 -0.77
CA GLU A 135 5.51 30.66 -2.19
C GLU A 135 5.43 29.15 -2.47
N LEU A 136 6.40 28.39 -1.95
CA LEU A 136 6.44 26.95 -2.12
C LEU A 136 5.26 26.25 -1.44
N GLN A 137 4.82 26.75 -0.28
CA GLN A 137 3.61 26.28 0.40
C GLN A 137 2.34 26.52 -0.43
N SER A 138 2.17 27.72 -1.00
CA SER A 138 1.03 28.04 -1.85
C SER A 138 0.99 27.14 -3.10
N ILE A 139 2.14 26.95 -3.75
CA ILE A 139 2.24 26.06 -4.91
C ILE A 139 1.99 24.60 -4.50
N GLY A 140 2.42 24.18 -3.32
CA GLY A 140 2.17 22.85 -2.78
C GLY A 140 0.69 22.52 -2.63
N GLU A 141 -0.13 23.48 -2.22
CA GLU A 141 -1.59 23.32 -2.16
C GLU A 141 -2.19 23.02 -3.54
N GLU A 142 -1.82 23.79 -4.57
CA GLU A 142 -2.33 23.57 -5.93
C GLU A 142 -1.85 22.23 -6.52
N ILE A 143 -0.59 21.90 -6.30
CA ILE A 143 -0.01 20.63 -6.76
C ILE A 143 -0.70 19.45 -6.10
N TYR A 144 -1.08 19.58 -4.82
CA TYR A 144 -1.82 18.53 -4.14
C TYR A 144 -3.13 18.24 -4.89
N ASP A 145 -3.91 19.28 -5.15
CA ASP A 145 -5.21 19.17 -5.80
C ASP A 145 -5.08 18.59 -7.23
N GLU A 146 -4.06 18.99 -7.99
CA GLU A 146 -3.85 18.53 -9.38
C GLU A 146 -3.22 17.14 -9.51
N TYR A 147 -2.30 16.78 -8.62
CA TYR A 147 -1.41 15.63 -8.82
C TYR A 147 -1.38 14.63 -7.67
N MET A 148 -1.95 14.92 -6.50
CA MET A 148 -1.81 14.05 -5.33
C MET A 148 -3.13 13.52 -4.79
N ALA A 149 -4.21 14.31 -4.80
CA ALA A 149 -5.49 13.97 -4.20
C ALA A 149 -6.05 12.61 -4.68
N GLU A 150 -6.04 12.35 -5.99
CA GLU A 150 -6.55 11.09 -6.58
C GLU A 150 -5.63 9.87 -6.36
N ARG A 151 -4.44 10.09 -5.80
CA ARG A 151 -3.43 9.04 -5.58
C ARG A 151 -3.44 8.50 -4.17
N ILE A 152 -4.23 9.06 -3.26
CA ILE A 152 -4.38 8.54 -1.91
C ILE A 152 -5.01 7.14 -1.96
N TRP A 153 -4.42 6.18 -1.25
CA TRP A 153 -4.98 4.85 -1.10
C TRP A 153 -6.24 4.91 -0.23
N PRO A 154 -7.42 4.53 -0.75
CA PRO A 154 -8.65 4.55 0.05
C PRO A 154 -8.55 3.69 1.31
N GLY A 155 -7.87 2.55 1.22
CA GLY A 155 -7.67 1.65 2.37
C GLY A 155 -6.79 2.25 3.46
N THR A 156 -5.70 2.93 3.10
CA THR A 156 -4.84 3.61 4.08
C THR A 156 -5.53 4.84 4.67
N ARG A 157 -6.32 5.56 3.86
CA ARG A 157 -7.15 6.67 4.35
C ARG A 157 -8.18 6.19 5.39
N ALA A 158 -8.86 5.07 5.12
CA ALA A 158 -9.82 4.50 6.08
C ALA A 158 -9.16 4.10 7.40
N LEU A 159 -7.91 3.61 7.37
CA LEU A 159 -7.13 3.35 8.58
C LEU A 159 -6.89 4.63 9.40
N ALA A 160 -6.42 5.71 8.74
CA ALA A 160 -6.23 6.99 9.41
C ALA A 160 -7.54 7.55 10.00
N GLU A 161 -8.64 7.46 9.24
CA GLU A 161 -9.97 7.87 9.70
C GLU A 161 -10.44 7.05 10.92
N ALA A 162 -10.16 5.74 10.97
CA ALA A 162 -10.49 4.90 12.12
C ALA A 162 -9.75 5.34 13.40
N HIS A 163 -8.47 5.70 13.28
CA HIS A 163 -7.70 6.25 14.40
C HIS A 163 -8.25 7.58 14.90
N LEU A 164 -8.58 8.49 13.98
CA LEU A 164 -9.19 9.77 14.32
C LEU A 164 -10.56 9.57 14.99
N ALA A 165 -11.38 8.65 14.47
CA ALA A 165 -12.69 8.32 15.04
C ALA A 165 -12.56 7.69 16.45
N ALA A 166 -11.47 6.99 16.73
CA ALA A 166 -11.14 6.48 18.05
C ALA A 166 -10.58 7.56 19.01
N GLY A 167 -10.43 8.81 18.56
CA GLY A 167 -9.88 9.90 19.36
C GLY A 167 -8.35 9.92 19.46
N GLN A 168 -7.66 9.10 18.66
CA GLN A 168 -6.21 9.01 18.65
C GLN A 168 -5.60 10.07 17.73
N LYS A 169 -4.35 10.47 18.02
CA LYS A 169 -3.59 11.37 17.16
C LYS A 169 -3.06 10.62 15.93
N VAL A 170 -3.05 11.27 14.77
CA VAL A 170 -2.56 10.68 13.52
C VAL A 170 -1.52 11.59 12.87
N TRP A 171 -0.34 11.04 12.61
CA TRP A 171 0.81 11.78 12.12
C TRP A 171 1.36 11.16 10.83
N LEU A 172 1.71 12.00 9.86
CA LEU A 172 2.57 11.58 8.76
C LEU A 172 4.02 11.60 9.18
N VAL A 173 4.81 10.63 8.71
CA VAL A 173 6.26 10.53 8.97
C VAL A 173 6.97 10.17 7.66
N THR A 174 7.57 11.15 7.00
CA THR A 174 8.04 11.01 5.61
C THR A 174 9.41 11.62 5.37
N ALA A 175 10.16 11.05 4.42
CA ALA A 175 11.39 11.67 3.92
C ALA A 175 11.12 12.87 2.98
N ALA A 176 9.88 13.07 2.54
CA ALA A 176 9.48 14.21 1.72
C ALA A 176 9.62 15.54 2.49
N PRO A 177 9.74 16.68 1.78
CA PRO A 177 9.71 18.01 2.39
C PRO A 177 8.50 18.21 3.31
N VAL A 178 8.75 18.79 4.48
CA VAL A 178 7.74 19.00 5.52
C VAL A 178 6.56 19.84 5.05
N GLU A 179 6.77 20.76 4.10
CA GLU A 179 5.72 21.62 3.54
C GLU A 179 4.66 20.79 2.80
N ILE A 180 5.09 19.83 1.98
CA ILE A 180 4.20 18.93 1.24
C ILE A 180 3.50 17.99 2.22
N ALA A 181 4.25 17.46 3.19
CA ALA A 181 3.71 16.58 4.22
C ALA A 181 2.60 17.29 5.02
N ASN A 182 2.81 18.56 5.38
CA ASN A 182 1.85 19.40 6.09
C ASN A 182 0.59 19.68 5.25
N VAL A 183 0.73 19.96 3.95
CA VAL A 183 -0.42 20.09 3.03
C VAL A 183 -1.25 18.81 3.05
N ILE A 184 -0.62 17.66 2.87
CA ILE A 184 -1.32 16.36 2.82
C ILE A 184 -1.98 16.06 4.17
N ALA A 185 -1.30 16.29 5.29
CA ALA A 185 -1.86 16.10 6.63
C ALA A 185 -3.12 16.94 6.84
N ARG A 186 -3.08 18.24 6.52
CA ARG A 186 -4.26 19.11 6.63
C ARG A 186 -5.41 18.66 5.73
N ARG A 187 -5.12 18.33 4.46
CA ARG A 187 -6.15 17.92 3.49
C ARG A 187 -6.81 16.59 3.86
N LEU A 188 -6.10 15.73 4.59
CA LEU A 188 -6.62 14.46 5.11
C LEU A 188 -7.19 14.57 6.55
N GLY A 189 -7.16 15.75 7.18
CA GLY A 189 -7.65 15.95 8.54
C GLY A 189 -6.80 15.27 9.63
N LEU A 190 -5.52 15.03 9.35
CA LEU A 190 -4.58 14.41 10.31
C LEU A 190 -4.12 15.44 11.35
N THR A 191 -3.54 14.96 12.45
CA THR A 191 -3.03 15.81 13.53
C THR A 191 -1.83 16.65 13.07
N GLY A 192 -0.93 16.08 12.28
CA GLY A 192 0.23 16.79 11.76
C GLY A 192 1.15 15.93 10.91
N ALA A 193 2.33 16.45 10.60
CA ALA A 193 3.34 15.75 9.83
C ALA A 193 4.76 16.01 10.33
N LEU A 194 5.60 15.00 10.23
CA LEU A 194 7.05 15.03 10.36
C LEU A 194 7.63 14.80 8.97
N GLY A 195 8.50 15.70 8.53
CA GLY A 195 9.13 15.67 7.21
C GLY A 195 10.56 16.16 7.24
N THR A 196 11.26 16.01 6.11
CA THR A 196 12.59 16.60 5.92
C THR A 196 12.47 18.13 5.88
N VAL A 197 13.30 18.82 6.65
CA VAL A 197 13.25 20.28 6.81
C VAL A 197 14.41 20.93 6.05
N ALA A 198 14.07 21.79 5.08
CA ALA A 198 15.05 22.67 4.46
C ALA A 198 15.25 23.93 5.33
N GLU A 199 16.51 24.33 5.51
CA GLU A 199 16.88 25.53 6.26
C GLU A 199 16.34 26.78 5.56
N SER A 200 15.76 27.67 6.36
CA SER A 200 15.34 29.00 5.90
C SER A 200 15.73 30.07 6.91
N VAL A 201 16.03 31.27 6.42
CA VAL A 201 16.32 32.47 7.20
C VAL A 201 15.40 33.56 6.68
N ASP A 202 14.69 34.24 7.59
CA ASP A 202 13.70 35.28 7.26
C ASP A 202 12.65 34.84 6.21
N GLY A 203 12.25 33.56 6.27
CA GLY A 203 11.26 32.97 5.37
C GLY A 203 11.76 32.66 3.96
N VAL A 204 13.09 32.67 3.73
CA VAL A 204 13.73 32.35 2.45
C VAL A 204 14.64 31.13 2.61
N TYR A 205 14.53 30.15 1.70
CA TYR A 205 15.37 28.95 1.76
C TYR A 205 16.84 29.25 1.48
N THR A 206 17.73 28.68 2.30
CA THR A 206 19.18 28.82 2.15
C THR A 206 19.77 27.84 1.14
N GLY A 207 19.00 26.78 0.82
CA GLY A 207 19.44 25.65 -0.01
C GLY A 207 20.17 24.55 0.78
N LYS A 208 20.08 24.56 2.11
CA LYS A 208 20.62 23.52 3.00
C LYS A 208 19.51 22.79 3.75
N LEU A 209 19.83 21.68 4.40
CA LEU A 209 18.92 21.01 5.34
C LEU A 209 19.14 21.46 6.77
N VAL A 210 18.08 21.40 7.56
CA VAL A 210 18.21 21.36 9.03
C VAL A 210 18.49 19.92 9.42
N GLY A 211 19.78 19.60 9.61
CA GLY A 211 20.22 18.24 9.93
C GLY A 211 20.14 17.28 8.74
N GLU A 212 19.80 16.02 9.02
CA GLU A 212 19.69 14.96 8.00
C GLU A 212 18.25 14.79 7.48
N PRO A 213 18.05 14.25 6.27
CA PRO A 213 16.73 13.85 5.79
C PRO A 213 16.03 12.88 6.74
N LEU A 214 14.71 13.00 6.84
CA LEU A 214 13.88 12.16 7.70
C LEU A 214 13.65 10.77 7.07
N HIS A 215 14.73 10.00 6.95
CA HIS A 215 14.75 8.69 6.29
C HIS A 215 15.33 7.60 7.21
N GLY A 216 14.73 6.41 7.15
CA GLY A 216 15.18 5.24 7.88
C GLY A 216 15.23 5.47 9.40
N PRO A 217 16.39 5.26 10.07
CA PRO A 217 16.52 5.47 11.52
C PRO A 217 16.09 6.86 12.01
N ALA A 218 16.25 7.91 11.19
CA ALA A 218 15.85 9.27 11.56
C ALA A 218 14.33 9.38 11.79
N LYS A 219 13.51 8.58 11.08
CA LYS A 219 12.06 8.53 11.33
C LYS A 219 11.75 7.95 12.71
N ALA A 220 12.48 6.91 13.12
CA ALA A 220 12.30 6.30 14.43
C ALA A 220 12.62 7.30 15.56
N GLU A 221 13.73 8.04 15.43
CA GLU A 221 14.11 9.09 16.39
C GLU A 221 13.08 10.23 16.44
N ALA A 222 12.55 10.67 15.30
CA ALA A 222 11.52 11.70 15.27
C ALA A 222 10.20 11.23 15.92
N VAL A 223 9.81 9.96 15.72
CA VAL A 223 8.66 9.36 16.41
C VAL A 223 8.88 9.27 17.91
N ARG A 224 10.09 8.91 18.38
CA ARG A 224 10.42 8.93 19.82
C ARG A 224 10.32 10.34 20.41
N ALA A 225 10.89 11.34 19.73
CA ALA A 225 10.85 12.72 20.18
C ALA A 225 9.42 13.25 20.25
N LEU A 226 8.61 12.97 19.23
CA LEU A 226 7.19 13.34 19.21
C LEU A 226 6.41 12.63 20.32
N ALA A 227 6.64 11.33 20.53
CA ALA A 227 5.96 10.58 21.59
C ALA A 227 6.27 11.14 22.99
N ALA A 228 7.52 11.53 23.23
CA ALA A 228 7.90 12.19 24.48
C ALA A 228 7.21 13.55 24.66
N ALA A 229 7.14 14.36 23.60
CA ALA A 229 6.49 15.67 23.63
C ALA A 229 4.97 15.58 23.82
N GLU A 230 4.33 14.55 23.25
CA GLU A 230 2.88 14.37 23.24
C GLU A 230 2.36 13.44 24.36
N GLY A 231 3.25 12.87 25.19
CA GLY A 231 2.90 11.96 26.28
C GLY A 231 2.44 10.56 25.83
N LEU A 232 2.81 10.16 24.61
CA LEU A 232 2.36 8.93 23.98
C LEU A 232 3.08 7.69 24.52
N ASP A 233 2.35 6.60 24.62
CA ASP A 233 2.91 5.27 24.90
C ASP A 233 3.08 4.51 23.58
N LEU A 234 4.32 4.37 23.13
CA LEU A 234 4.63 3.72 21.84
C LEU A 234 4.15 2.26 21.81
N SER A 235 4.08 1.57 22.95
CA SER A 235 3.55 0.19 23.02
C SER A 235 2.05 0.10 22.70
N ARG A 236 1.33 1.22 22.72
CA ARG A 236 -0.10 1.34 22.37
C ARG A 236 -0.31 2.01 21.01
N CYS A 237 0.77 2.48 20.38
CA CYS A 237 0.72 3.17 19.10
C CYS A 237 0.77 2.19 17.92
N ALA A 238 0.40 2.67 16.74
CA ALA A 238 0.58 1.98 15.48
C ALA A 238 1.51 2.74 14.53
N ALA A 239 2.14 1.98 13.63
CA ALA A 239 2.95 2.53 12.56
C ALA A 239 2.70 1.76 11.26
N TYR A 240 2.64 2.49 10.15
CA TYR A 240 2.28 1.98 8.83
C TYR A 240 3.35 2.37 7.81
N SER A 241 3.92 1.40 7.09
CA SER A 241 4.89 1.68 6.01
C SER A 241 4.97 0.57 4.96
N ASP A 242 5.44 0.90 3.76
CA ASP A 242 5.74 -0.02 2.66
C ASP A 242 7.22 -0.43 2.56
N SER A 243 8.11 0.29 3.23
CA SER A 243 9.55 0.18 2.99
C SER A 243 10.30 -0.51 4.13
N HIS A 244 11.26 -1.37 3.77
CA HIS A 244 12.18 -1.95 4.75
C HIS A 244 13.05 -0.91 5.49
N ASN A 245 13.22 0.28 4.90
CA ASN A 245 13.94 1.37 5.55
C ASN A 245 13.25 1.81 6.85
N ASP A 246 11.93 1.63 6.94
CA ASP A 246 11.12 2.05 8.08
C ASP A 246 10.97 0.96 9.15
N ILE A 247 11.64 -0.19 9.00
CA ILE A 247 11.69 -1.24 10.04
C ILE A 247 12.03 -0.65 11.42
N PRO A 248 13.04 0.22 11.59
CA PRO A 248 13.33 0.83 12.89
C PRO A 248 12.13 1.56 13.50
N MET A 249 11.33 2.28 12.70
CA MET A 249 10.12 2.98 13.15
C MET A 249 9.00 1.99 13.49
N LEU A 250 8.78 1.01 12.63
CA LEU A 250 7.77 -0.04 12.84
C LEU A 250 8.07 -0.87 14.10
N SER A 251 9.34 -1.15 14.38
CA SER A 251 9.77 -1.89 15.58
C SER A 251 9.63 -1.09 16.88
N LEU A 252 9.33 0.22 16.85
CA LEU A 252 9.13 1.01 18.06
C LEU A 252 7.77 0.82 18.70
N VAL A 253 6.77 0.44 17.90
CA VAL A 253 5.37 0.51 18.28
C VAL A 253 4.79 -0.86 18.62
N GLY A 254 3.70 -0.90 19.38
CA GLY A 254 3.01 -2.15 19.68
C GLY A 254 2.24 -2.74 18.49
N HIS A 255 1.83 -1.89 17.54
CA HIS A 255 1.01 -2.31 16.41
C HIS A 255 1.66 -1.95 15.05
N PRO A 256 2.68 -2.69 14.60
CA PRO A 256 3.30 -2.48 13.29
C PRO A 256 2.45 -3.04 12.14
N TYR A 257 2.31 -2.27 11.07
CA TYR A 257 1.60 -2.64 9.85
C TYR A 257 2.47 -2.45 8.61
N ALA A 258 2.67 -3.53 7.86
CA ALA A 258 3.31 -3.52 6.56
C ALA A 258 2.25 -3.30 5.45
N ILE A 259 2.24 -2.09 4.89
CA ILE A 259 1.27 -1.64 3.88
C ILE A 259 1.93 -1.66 2.50
N ASN A 260 1.36 -2.37 1.52
CA ASN A 260 1.95 -2.50 0.18
C ASN A 260 3.45 -2.85 0.18
N PRO A 261 3.95 -3.75 1.06
CA PRO A 261 5.37 -3.79 1.37
C PRO A 261 6.23 -4.20 0.19
N ASP A 262 7.46 -3.68 0.18
CA ASP A 262 8.56 -4.18 -0.62
C ASP A 262 8.92 -5.63 -0.22
N SER A 263 9.80 -6.28 -0.99
CA SER A 263 10.13 -7.69 -0.76
C SER A 263 10.83 -7.93 0.59
N LYS A 264 11.65 -6.99 1.05
CA LYS A 264 12.41 -7.10 2.30
C LYS A 264 11.49 -6.89 3.50
N LEU A 265 10.67 -5.84 3.49
CA LEU A 265 9.68 -5.60 4.55
C LEU A 265 8.66 -6.73 4.62
N ARG A 266 8.20 -7.25 3.47
CA ARG A 266 7.29 -8.41 3.45
C ARG A 266 7.89 -9.64 4.11
N LYS A 267 9.17 -9.92 3.84
CA LYS A 267 9.88 -11.04 4.46
C LYS A 267 9.96 -10.83 5.98
N HIS A 268 10.43 -9.67 6.40
CA HIS A 268 10.55 -9.31 7.81
C HIS A 268 9.21 -9.37 8.56
N ALA A 269 8.15 -8.82 7.96
CA ALA A 269 6.80 -8.84 8.51
C ALA A 269 6.29 -10.28 8.70
N ARG A 270 6.59 -11.20 7.77
CA ARG A 270 6.21 -12.62 7.94
C ARG A 270 7.02 -13.33 9.03
N GLU A 271 8.28 -12.97 9.20
CA GLU A 271 9.16 -13.56 10.21
C GLU A 271 8.76 -13.14 11.64
N LEU A 272 8.25 -11.91 11.81
CA LEU A 272 7.82 -11.35 13.09
C LEU A 272 6.30 -11.26 13.26
N ASP A 273 5.54 -11.90 12.37
CA ASP A 273 4.08 -11.91 12.35
C ASP A 273 3.44 -10.50 12.40
N TRP A 274 4.04 -9.55 11.69
CA TRP A 274 3.46 -8.21 11.53
C TRP A 274 2.27 -8.23 10.57
N ARG A 275 1.27 -7.41 10.88
CA ARG A 275 0.05 -7.29 10.08
C ARG A 275 0.38 -6.78 8.67
N LEU A 276 -0.14 -7.47 7.66
CA LEU A 276 0.13 -7.20 6.24
C LEU A 276 -1.14 -6.75 5.53
N ARG A 277 -1.09 -5.64 4.78
CA ARG A 277 -2.17 -5.21 3.87
C ARG A 277 -1.59 -4.81 2.52
N ASP A 278 -2.07 -5.42 1.42
CA ASP A 278 -1.59 -5.09 0.06
C ASP A 278 -2.75 -4.68 -0.85
N TYR A 279 -2.92 -3.37 -1.03
CA TYR A 279 -3.98 -2.76 -1.82
C TYR A 279 -3.70 -2.85 -3.34
N ARG A 280 -2.46 -3.18 -3.74
CA ARG A 280 -2.09 -3.33 -5.16
C ARG A 280 -2.74 -4.56 -5.79
N THR A 281 -2.93 -5.62 -5.00
CA THR A 281 -3.49 -6.91 -5.46
C THR A 281 -4.97 -6.76 -5.83
N ALA A 282 -5.77 -6.12 -4.99
CA ALA A 282 -7.18 -5.86 -5.25
C ALA A 282 -7.38 -5.05 -6.55
N ARG A 283 -6.50 -4.06 -6.79
CA ARG A 283 -6.54 -3.26 -8.03
C ARG A 283 -6.16 -4.06 -9.27
N LYS A 284 -5.16 -4.95 -9.19
CA LYS A 284 -4.81 -5.87 -10.29
C LYS A 284 -5.98 -6.80 -10.59
N ALA A 285 -6.62 -7.37 -9.57
CA ALA A 285 -7.79 -8.21 -9.73
C ALA A 285 -8.97 -7.47 -10.39
N ALA A 286 -9.26 -6.23 -9.98
CA ALA A 286 -10.30 -5.42 -10.61
C ALA A 286 -9.98 -5.07 -12.07
N LYS A 287 -8.72 -4.67 -12.37
CA LYS A 287 -8.30 -4.34 -13.74
C LYS A 287 -8.30 -5.53 -14.69
N VAL A 288 -8.05 -6.75 -14.21
CA VAL A 288 -8.02 -7.97 -15.03
C VAL A 288 -9.41 -8.62 -15.10
N GLY A 289 -10.15 -8.64 -13.99
CA GLY A 289 -11.46 -9.29 -13.89
C GLY A 289 -12.58 -8.57 -14.64
N ILE A 290 -12.62 -7.23 -14.61
CA ILE A 290 -13.68 -6.45 -15.28
C ILE A 290 -13.66 -6.63 -16.81
N PRO A 291 -12.50 -6.52 -17.50
CA PRO A 291 -12.43 -6.78 -18.96
C PRO A 291 -12.68 -8.26 -19.32
N ALA A 292 -12.21 -9.21 -18.50
CA ALA A 292 -12.43 -10.63 -18.75
C ALA A 292 -13.92 -11.02 -18.65
N ALA A 293 -14.63 -10.51 -17.64
CA ALA A 293 -16.06 -10.71 -17.48
C ALA A 293 -16.87 -10.06 -18.62
N ALA A 294 -16.48 -8.84 -19.05
CA ALA A 294 -17.09 -8.18 -20.20
C ALA A 294 -16.88 -8.95 -21.51
N GLY A 295 -15.68 -9.52 -21.71
CA GLY A 295 -15.36 -10.36 -22.88
C GLY A 295 -16.18 -11.66 -22.93
N VAL A 296 -16.32 -12.36 -21.80
CA VAL A 296 -17.18 -13.56 -21.70
C VAL A 296 -18.65 -13.20 -21.92
N GLY A 297 -19.12 -12.09 -21.32
CA GLY A 297 -20.49 -11.61 -21.50
C GLY A 297 -20.81 -11.24 -22.96
N ALA A 298 -19.87 -10.65 -23.69
CA ALA A 298 -20.03 -10.33 -25.11
C ALA A 298 -20.09 -11.60 -26.00
N VAL A 299 -19.29 -12.62 -25.71
CA VAL A 299 -19.29 -13.90 -26.45
C VAL A 299 -20.57 -14.69 -26.17
N ALA A 300 -21.00 -14.78 -24.90
CA ALA A 300 -22.23 -15.46 -24.51
C ALA A 300 -23.48 -14.73 -25.04
N GLY A 301 -23.50 -13.40 -24.96
CA GLY A 301 -24.59 -12.58 -25.51
C GLY A 301 -24.67 -12.65 -27.03
N GLY A 302 -23.53 -12.61 -27.72
CA GLY A 302 -23.44 -12.72 -29.18
C GLY A 302 -23.88 -14.09 -29.71
N THR A 303 -23.52 -15.18 -29.03
CA THR A 303 -23.94 -16.55 -29.40
C THR A 303 -25.44 -16.76 -29.16
N ALA A 304 -26.00 -16.26 -28.06
CA ALA A 304 -27.44 -16.30 -27.81
C ALA A 304 -28.24 -15.50 -28.85
N ALA A 305 -27.77 -14.31 -29.23
CA ALA A 305 -28.41 -13.49 -30.26
C ALA A 305 -28.35 -14.15 -31.66
N ALA A 306 -27.22 -14.77 -32.02
CA ALA A 306 -27.08 -15.49 -33.28
C ALA A 306 -28.01 -16.71 -33.37
N ILE A 307 -28.16 -17.47 -32.28
CA ILE A 307 -29.08 -18.61 -32.20
C ILE A 307 -30.53 -18.14 -32.32
N ALA A 308 -30.90 -17.03 -31.65
CA ALA A 308 -32.24 -16.46 -31.73
C ALA A 308 -32.59 -15.96 -33.15
N LEU A 309 -31.64 -15.34 -33.85
CA LEU A 309 -31.80 -14.88 -35.23
C LEU A 309 -31.90 -16.04 -36.23
N HIS A 310 -31.16 -17.14 -36.00
CA HIS A 310 -31.23 -18.31 -36.87
C HIS A 310 -32.58 -19.05 -36.75
N ARG A 311 -33.18 -19.08 -35.56
CA ARG A 311 -34.50 -19.69 -35.32
C ARG A 311 -35.68 -18.90 -35.92
N ARG A 312 -35.51 -17.60 -36.19
CA ARG A 312 -36.54 -16.77 -36.86
C ARG A 312 -36.54 -16.86 -38.39
N ARG A 313 -35.51 -17.47 -38.99
CA ARG A 313 -35.36 -17.62 -40.44
C ARG A 313 -35.74 -19.01 -40.97
N ARG A 314 -36.22 -19.90 -40.10
CA ARG A 314 -36.84 -21.19 -40.45
C ARG A 314 -38.31 -21.12 -40.07
#